data_AF-H0WZ05-F1
#
_entry.id   AF-H0WZ05-F1
#
_cell.length_a   1.000
_cell.length_b   1.000
_cell.length_c   1.000
_cell.angle_alpha   90.00
_cell.angle_beta   90.00
_cell.angle_gamma   90.00
#
_symmetry.space_group_name_H-M   'P 1'
#
loop_
_entity.id
_entity.type
_entity.pdbx_description
1 polymer ?
#
loop_
_entity_poly.entity_id
_entity_poly.type
_entity_poly.pdbx_seq_one_letter_code
_entity_poly.pdbx_strand_id
1 'polypeptide(L)'
;MSHGLPAAWSVLQRSAATPGNQPQPQSPEDDDRKVRRREKNRVAAQRSRKKQTQKADKLHEEYECLEQENTVLRREIGKLTEELKYLTEALREHEKICPLLLCPMNFVPVPPRPDPVAGCLPR
;
A
#
# COMPACT_ATOMS: atom_id res chain seq x y z
N MET A 1 36.96 10.35 -3.06
CA MET A 1 37.55 9.59 -1.93
C MET A 1 36.68 9.81 -0.71
N SER A 2 35.71 8.93 -0.47
CA SER A 2 34.97 8.88 0.79
C SER A 2 34.62 7.43 1.04
N HIS A 3 35.49 6.74 1.78
CA HIS A 3 35.25 5.39 2.24
C HIS A 3 34.27 5.47 3.41
N GLY A 4 33.05 4.95 3.21
CA GLY A 4 32.09 4.71 4.28
C GLY A 4 32.54 3.51 5.12
N LEU A 5 32.67 3.72 6.42
CA LEU A 5 33.01 2.72 7.42
C LEU A 5 31.92 1.64 7.50
N PRO A 6 32.25 0.35 7.73
CA PRO A 6 31.23 -0.66 8.01
C PRO A 6 30.69 -0.46 9.43
N ALA A 7 29.36 -0.37 9.54
CA ALA A 7 28.67 -0.40 10.82
C ALA A 7 28.96 -1.73 11.52
N ALA A 8 29.79 -1.69 12.56
CA ALA A 8 30.00 -2.80 13.47
C ALA A 8 28.67 -3.10 14.17
N TRP A 9 28.06 -4.23 13.83
CA TRP A 9 26.98 -4.79 14.62
C TRP A 9 27.60 -5.33 15.91
N SER A 10 27.64 -4.48 16.92
CA SER A 10 28.04 -4.85 18.28
C SER A 10 27.12 -5.96 18.78
N VAL A 11 27.61 -7.19 18.75
CA VAL A 11 27.01 -8.32 19.44
C VAL A 11 26.96 -7.95 20.92
N LEU A 12 25.74 -7.74 21.43
CA LEU A 12 25.50 -7.55 22.85
C LEU A 12 25.97 -8.82 23.59
N GLN A 13 27.12 -8.71 24.27
CA GLN A 13 27.60 -9.68 25.24
C GLN A 13 26.54 -9.83 26.33
N ARG A 14 25.82 -10.95 26.33
CA ARG A 14 25.07 -11.41 27.50
C ARG A 14 25.90 -12.46 28.22
N SER A 15 26.96 -12.00 28.89
CA SER A 15 27.71 -12.82 29.84
C SER A 15 27.07 -12.66 31.22
N ALA A 16 26.18 -13.58 31.57
CA ALA A 16 25.82 -13.85 32.95
C ALA A 16 26.09 -15.34 33.20
N ALA A 17 27.35 -15.66 33.43
CA ALA A 17 27.73 -16.95 33.99
C ALA A 17 27.34 -16.94 35.48
N THR A 18 26.24 -17.60 35.82
CA THR A 18 25.92 -17.92 37.21
C THR A 18 26.84 -19.07 37.63
N PRO A 19 27.70 -18.93 38.66
CA PRO A 19 28.51 -20.03 39.14
C PRO A 19 27.64 -20.89 40.06
N GLY A 20 27.11 -21.99 39.53
CA GLY A 20 26.28 -22.89 40.32
C GLY A 20 25.47 -23.85 39.45
N ASN A 21 26.13 -24.67 38.65
CA ASN A 21 25.45 -25.80 38.01
C ASN A 21 26.40 -26.99 37.95
N GLN A 22 26.65 -27.61 39.10
CA GLN A 22 27.00 -29.03 39.10
C GLN A 22 25.79 -29.79 38.54
N PRO A 23 25.97 -30.80 37.67
CA PRO A 23 24.87 -31.65 37.25
C PRO A 23 24.41 -32.48 38.47
N GLN A 24 23.46 -31.93 39.23
CA GLN A 24 22.64 -32.69 40.15
C GLN A 24 21.84 -33.72 39.33
N PRO A 25 21.62 -34.95 39.85
CA PRO A 25 20.78 -35.93 39.18
C PRO A 25 19.40 -35.29 38.95
N GLN A 26 19.02 -35.04 37.70
CA GLN A 26 17.71 -34.48 37.39
C GLN A 26 16.66 -35.52 37.79
N SER A 27 15.67 -35.14 38.61
CA SER A 27 14.53 -36.03 38.86
C SER A 27 13.83 -36.31 37.53
N PRO A 28 13.29 -37.53 37.29
CA PRO A 28 12.44 -37.80 36.13
C PRO A 28 11.34 -36.75 35.90
N GLU A 29 10.85 -36.11 36.97
CA GLU A 29 9.85 -35.04 36.94
C GLU A 29 10.36 -33.73 36.30
N ASP A 30 11.67 -33.44 36.41
CA ASP A 30 12.30 -32.28 35.77
C ASP A 30 12.45 -32.45 34.27
N ASP A 31 12.70 -33.68 33.81
CA ASP A 31 12.74 -34.02 32.39
C ASP A 31 11.36 -33.89 31.75
N ASP A 32 10.31 -34.35 32.42
CA ASP A 32 8.93 -34.15 31.97
C ASP A 32 8.58 -32.66 31.87
N ARG A 33 8.94 -31.85 32.86
CA ARG A 33 8.73 -30.39 32.83
C ARG A 33 9.45 -29.74 31.64
N LYS A 34 10.68 -30.18 31.34
CA LYS A 34 11.48 -29.70 30.21
C LYS A 34 10.87 -30.09 28.88
N VAL A 35 10.39 -31.32 28.73
CA VAL A 35 9.67 -31.78 27.53
C VAL A 35 8.40 -30.96 27.32
N ARG A 36 7.59 -30.75 28.36
CA ARG A 36 6.38 -29.90 28.28
C ARG A 36 6.71 -28.45 27.90
N ARG A 37 7.81 -27.89 28.41
CA ARG A 37 8.28 -26.54 28.03
C ARG A 37 8.70 -26.46 26.57
N ARG A 38 9.47 -27.45 26.07
CA ARG A 38 9.88 -27.53 24.67
C ARG A 38 8.69 -27.64 23.74
N GLU A 39 7.71 -28.46 24.10
CA GLU A 39 6.50 -28.63 23.29
C GLU A 39 5.67 -27.34 23.23
N LYS A 40 5.49 -26.64 24.36
CA LYS A 40 4.84 -25.32 24.39
C LYS A 40 5.58 -24.31 23.49
N ASN A 41 6.91 -24.27 23.56
CA ASN A 41 7.71 -23.38 22.73
C ASN A 41 7.64 -23.75 21.24
N ARG A 42 7.64 -25.04 20.91
CA ARG A 42 7.48 -25.54 19.53
C ARG A 42 6.18 -25.04 18.92
N VAL A 43 5.07 -25.20 19.65
CA VAL A 43 3.75 -24.71 19.22
C VAL A 43 3.73 -23.18 19.11
N ALA A 44 4.32 -22.45 20.07
CA ALA A 44 4.39 -20.99 20.03
C ALA A 44 5.21 -20.49 18.83
N ALA A 45 6.35 -21.10 18.53
CA ALA A 45 7.18 -20.77 17.39
C ALA A 45 6.46 -21.07 16.06
N GLN A 46 5.77 -22.20 15.97
CA GLN A 46 4.96 -22.55 14.79
C GLN A 46 3.83 -21.54 14.57
N ARG A 47 3.10 -21.16 15.63
CA ARG A 47 2.06 -20.14 15.56
C ARG A 47 2.60 -18.77 15.14
N SER A 48 3.76 -18.38 15.68
CA SER A 48 4.43 -17.12 15.31
C SER A 48 4.81 -17.10 13.84
N ARG A 49 5.47 -18.16 13.34
CA ARG A 49 5.82 -18.30 11.92
C ARG A 49 4.56 -18.27 11.04
N LYS A 50 3.52 -19.03 11.39
CA LYS A 50 2.25 -19.04 10.65
C LYS A 50 1.62 -17.64 10.60
N LYS A 51 1.60 -16.90 11.72
CA LYS A 51 1.08 -15.54 11.78
C LYS A 51 1.88 -14.58 10.89
N GLN A 52 3.20 -14.75 10.83
CA GLN A 52 4.05 -13.93 9.96
C GLN A 52 3.80 -14.23 8.48
N THR A 53 3.73 -15.50 8.10
CA THR A 53 3.38 -15.92 6.73
C THR A 53 2.01 -15.39 6.33
N GLN A 54 0.97 -15.62 7.15
CA GLN A 54 -0.37 -15.10 6.87
C GLN A 54 -0.43 -13.57 6.72
N LYS A 55 0.39 -12.83 7.47
CA LYS A 55 0.48 -11.37 7.31
C LYS A 55 1.09 -11.01 5.96
N ALA A 56 2.14 -11.71 5.53
CA ALA A 56 2.75 -11.48 4.23
C ALA A 56 1.78 -11.83 3.09
N ASP A 57 1.11 -12.97 3.18
CA ASP A 57 0.13 -13.43 2.19
C ASP A 57 -1.01 -12.41 2.04
N LYS A 58 -1.60 -11.97 3.17
CA LYS A 58 -2.67 -10.98 3.16
C LYS A 58 -2.24 -9.65 2.54
N LEU A 59 -1.03 -9.17 2.85
CA LEU A 59 -0.50 -7.95 2.24
C LEU A 59 -0.27 -8.11 0.74
N HIS A 60 0.14 -9.30 0.29
CA HIS A 60 0.32 -9.58 -1.12
C HIS A 60 -1.02 -9.62 -1.87
N GLU A 61 -2.01 -10.32 -1.31
CA GLU A 61 -3.38 -10.35 -1.86
C GLU A 61 -3.97 -8.94 -1.98
N GLU A 62 -3.86 -8.11 -0.92
CA GLU A 62 -4.32 -6.72 -0.95
C GLU A 62 -3.60 -5.89 -2.02
N TYR A 63 -2.28 -6.06 -2.14
CA TYR A 63 -1.49 -5.40 -3.18
C TYR A 63 -1.96 -5.80 -4.57
N GLU A 64 -2.14 -7.09 -4.85
CA GLU A 64 -2.58 -7.57 -6.16
C GLU A 64 -3.98 -7.07 -6.52
N CYS A 65 -4.91 -7.05 -5.55
CA CYS A 65 -6.24 -6.48 -5.74
C CYS A 65 -6.18 -5.00 -6.12
N LEU A 66 -5.37 -4.21 -5.39
CA LEU A 66 -5.19 -2.78 -5.67
C LEU A 66 -4.52 -2.53 -7.02
N GLU A 67 -3.52 -3.35 -7.40
CA GLU A 67 -2.85 -3.26 -8.70
C GLU A 67 -3.85 -3.54 -9.83
N GLN A 68 -4.69 -4.56 -9.70
CA GLN A 68 -5.75 -4.86 -10.65
C GLN A 68 -6.74 -3.69 -10.78
N GLU A 69 -7.27 -3.18 -9.67
CA GLU A 69 -8.17 -2.02 -9.68
C GLU A 69 -7.51 -0.80 -10.33
N ASN A 70 -6.24 -0.54 -10.02
CA ASN A 70 -5.47 0.55 -10.60
C ASN A 70 -5.35 0.40 -12.12
N THR A 71 -5.08 -0.81 -12.63
CA THR A 71 -5.02 -1.05 -14.08
C THR A 71 -6.36 -0.80 -14.76
N VAL A 72 -7.48 -1.19 -14.13
CA VAL A 72 -8.83 -0.95 -14.66
C VAL A 72 -9.12 0.55 -14.70
N LEU A 73 -8.87 1.27 -13.61
CA LEU A 73 -9.07 2.72 -13.54
C LEU A 73 -8.21 3.47 -14.56
N ARG A 74 -6.94 3.10 -14.73
CA ARG A 74 -6.06 3.71 -15.74
C ARG A 74 -6.58 3.50 -17.17
N ARG A 75 -7.11 2.31 -17.47
CA ARG A 75 -7.73 2.05 -18.78
C ARG A 75 -8.97 2.92 -18.99
N GLU A 76 -9.80 3.06 -17.97
CA GLU A 76 -11.01 3.89 -18.06
C GLU A 76 -10.67 5.38 -18.24
N ILE A 77 -9.69 5.89 -17.49
CA ILE A 77 -9.15 7.24 -17.69
C ILE A 77 -8.67 7.41 -19.14
N GLY A 78 -7.95 6.43 -19.69
CA GLY A 78 -7.50 6.44 -21.07
C GLY A 78 -8.65 6.58 -22.07
N LYS A 79 -9.66 5.71 -21.95
CA LYS A 79 -10.86 5.73 -22.82
C LYS A 79 -11.59 7.07 -22.76
N LEU A 80 -11.88 7.55 -21.54
CA LEU A 80 -12.61 8.82 -21.36
C LEU A 80 -11.80 10.01 -21.87
N THR A 81 -10.47 9.97 -21.75
CA THR A 81 -9.59 11.00 -22.30
C THR A 81 -9.62 11.01 -23.83
N GLU A 82 -9.63 9.84 -24.47
CA GLU A 82 -9.76 9.71 -25.92
C GLU A 82 -11.13 10.20 -26.39
N GLU A 83 -12.20 9.84 -25.69
CA GLU A 83 -13.56 10.29 -26.01
C GLU A 83 -13.71 11.80 -25.87
N LEU A 84 -13.17 12.39 -24.80
CA LEU A 84 -13.14 13.84 -24.63
C LEU A 84 -12.41 14.54 -25.78
N LYS A 85 -11.24 14.02 -26.18
CA LYS A 85 -10.48 14.57 -27.33
C LYS A 85 -11.28 14.48 -28.61
N TYR A 86 -11.87 13.31 -28.90
CA TYR A 86 -12.69 13.10 -30.08
C TYR A 86 -13.87 14.07 -30.15
N LEU A 87 -14.64 14.19 -29.06
CA LEU A 87 -15.79 15.09 -28.99
C LEU A 87 -15.36 16.56 -29.10
N THR A 88 -14.24 16.93 -28.48
CA THR A 88 -13.67 18.28 -28.59
C THR A 88 -13.28 18.60 -30.04
N GLU A 89 -12.64 17.67 -30.73
CA GLU A 89 -12.26 17.83 -32.14
C GLU A 89 -13.49 17.91 -33.05
N ALA A 90 -14.48 17.03 -32.84
CA ALA A 90 -15.74 17.05 -33.58
C ALA A 90 -16.48 18.38 -33.40
N LEU A 91 -16.51 18.92 -32.18
CA LEU A 91 -17.10 20.23 -31.91
C LEU A 91 -16.32 21.35 -32.61
N ARG A 92 -14.99 21.36 -32.50
CA ARG A 92 -14.14 22.34 -33.18
C ARG A 92 -14.29 22.31 -34.69
N GLU A 93 -14.50 21.14 -35.29
CA GLU A 93 -14.76 21.02 -36.72
C GLU A 93 -16.14 21.59 -37.08
N HIS A 94 -17.16 21.27 -36.29
CA HIS A 94 -18.49 21.84 -36.46
C HIS A 94 -18.49 23.38 -36.32
N GLU A 95 -17.75 23.94 -35.37
CA GLU A 95 -17.66 25.39 -35.15
C GLU A 95 -17.23 26.15 -36.40
N LYS A 96 -16.34 25.57 -37.22
CA LYS A 96 -15.86 26.17 -38.48
C LYS A 96 -16.96 26.34 -39.54
N ILE A 97 -18.02 25.53 -39.46
CA ILE A 97 -19.12 25.51 -40.44
C ILE A 97 -20.46 25.92 -39.81
N CYS A 98 -20.49 26.21 -38.51
CA CYS A 98 -21.70 26.50 -37.77
C CYS A 98 -22.29 27.86 -38.20
N PRO A 99 -23.46 27.89 -38.85
CA PRO A 99 -24.06 29.14 -39.31
C PRO A 99 -24.41 30.09 -38.15
N LEU A 100 -24.64 29.53 -36.95
CA LEU A 100 -24.96 30.31 -35.74
C LEU A 100 -23.73 31.03 -35.15
N LEU A 101 -22.51 30.52 -35.40
CA LEU A 101 -21.26 31.17 -34.98
C LEU A 101 -20.68 32.06 -36.08
N LEU A 102 -20.92 31.72 -37.35
CA LEU A 102 -20.48 32.48 -38.51
C LEU A 102 -21.39 33.66 -38.86
N CYS A 103 -22.61 33.70 -38.31
CA CYS A 103 -23.51 34.84 -38.45
C CYS A 103 -23.47 35.67 -37.15
N PRO A 104 -23.25 36.99 -37.20
CA PRO A 104 -23.29 37.85 -36.02
C PRO A 104 -24.75 38.01 -35.58
N MET A 105 -25.33 36.97 -35.00
CA MET A 105 -26.53 37.12 -34.22
C MET A 105 -26.12 37.73 -32.89
N ASN A 106 -26.56 38.98 -32.66
CA ASN A 106 -26.34 39.77 -31.46
C ASN A 106 -26.84 39.01 -30.22
N PHE A 107 -26.03 38.12 -29.67
CA PHE A 107 -26.28 37.60 -28.34
C PHE A 107 -25.88 38.69 -27.34
N VAL A 108 -26.90 39.24 -26.68
CA VAL A 108 -26.75 40.04 -25.47
C VAL A 108 -25.81 39.28 -24.51
N PRO A 109 -24.77 39.91 -23.94
CA PRO A 109 -23.88 39.22 -23.00
C PRO A 109 -24.70 38.66 -21.84
N VAL A 110 -24.82 37.34 -21.77
CA VAL A 110 -25.36 36.67 -20.59
C VAL A 110 -24.32 36.84 -19.48
N PRO A 111 -24.69 37.36 -18.30
CA PRO A 111 -23.76 37.50 -17.18
C PRO A 111 -23.15 36.14 -16.81
N PRO A 112 -21.86 36.07 -16.45
CA PRO A 112 -21.24 34.84 -16.02
C PRO A 112 -22.01 34.26 -14.84
N ARG A 113 -22.40 32.98 -14.96
CA ARG A 113 -23.00 32.23 -13.86
C ARG A 113 -21.95 32.08 -12.75
N PRO A 114 -22.27 32.34 -11.47
CA PRO A 114 -21.34 32.08 -10.39
C PRO A 114 -21.13 30.57 -10.24
N ASP A 115 -19.87 30.14 -10.26
CA ASP A 115 -19.44 28.76 -10.04
C ASP A 115 -19.87 28.27 -8.63
N PRO A 116 -20.49 27.09 -8.49
CA PRO A 116 -20.91 26.59 -7.18
C PRO A 116 -19.82 25.78 -6.46
N VAL A 117 -18.54 25.81 -6.87
CA VAL A 117 -17.50 24.94 -6.30
C VAL A 117 -16.41 25.70 -5.56
N ALA A 118 -16.81 26.40 -4.50
CA ALA A 118 -15.95 26.66 -3.35
C ALA A 118 -16.51 25.89 -2.13
N GLY A 119 -16.60 24.56 -2.28
CA GLY A 119 -17.10 23.65 -1.26
C GLY A 119 -16.01 22.69 -0.79
N CYS A 120 -15.25 23.15 0.21
CA CYS A 120 -14.51 22.39 1.24
C CYS A 120 -14.21 20.91 0.98
N LEU A 121 -12.92 20.58 0.79
CA LEU A 121 -12.39 19.24 1.11
C LEU A 121 -11.92 19.23 2.58
N PRO A 122 -12.33 18.25 3.41
CA PRO A 122 -11.79 18.08 4.75
C PRO A 122 -10.38 17.46 4.70
N ARG A 123 -9.57 17.87 5.68
CA ARG A 123 -8.17 17.48 5.91
C ARG A 123 -8.03 16.10 6.53
#